data_AF-A0A1W9SUL5-F1
#
_entry.id   AF-A0A1W9SUL5-F1
#
_cell.length_a   1.000
_cell.length_b   1.000
_cell.length_c   1.000
_cell.angle_alpha   90.00
_cell.angle_beta   90.00
_cell.angle_gamma   90.00
#
_symmetry.space_group_name_H-M   'P 1'
#
loop_
_entity.id
_entity.type
_entity.pdbx_description
1 polymer ?
#
loop_
_entity_poly.entity_id
_entity_poly.type
_entity_poly.pdbx_seq_one_letter_code
_entity_poly.pdbx_strand_id
1 'polypeptide(L)'
;MDFLTKLISLALFEDSGLGDLTSESILSRKHCGKGVIIAKESMVIAGIDVAHKVFKMLDHDFKISSSFKDGDLVKQGDIVFQIKGNLINMLKGERVALNFMQRLSGIATYTRSFVNVLKDFNVRICDTRKTIPGFRSLEKAAVRAGGAFNHRISLSDSILIKDNHIAVAKGTCGAITHQARAVDLSMKINLDEQVIA
;
A
#
# COMPACT_ATOMS: atom_id res chain seq x y z
N MET A 1 7.57 -17.25 -3.22
CA MET A 1 7.80 -15.79 -3.18
C MET A 1 6.44 -15.11 -3.09
N ASP A 2 6.20 -14.35 -2.01
CA ASP A 2 4.95 -13.62 -1.81
C ASP A 2 4.75 -12.51 -2.86
N PHE A 3 3.53 -11.98 -2.96
CA PHE A 3 3.16 -11.00 -3.97
C PHE A 3 3.91 -9.66 -3.83
N LEU A 4 4.17 -9.21 -2.59
CA LEU A 4 4.94 -8.00 -2.31
C LEU A 4 6.38 -8.13 -2.84
N THR A 5 7.00 -9.27 -2.59
CA THR A 5 8.37 -9.55 -3.04
C THR A 5 8.44 -9.52 -4.56
N LYS A 6 7.44 -10.06 -5.27
CA LYS A 6 7.38 -9.97 -6.75
C LYS A 6 7.29 -8.53 -7.25
N LEU A 7 6.46 -7.70 -6.60
CA LEU A 7 6.31 -6.29 -6.96
C LEU A 7 7.59 -5.49 -6.72
N ILE A 8 8.26 -5.74 -5.58
CA ILE A 8 9.56 -5.12 -5.28
C ILE A 8 10.63 -5.58 -6.27
N SER A 9 10.70 -6.87 -6.60
CA SER A 9 11.64 -7.37 -7.61
C SER A 9 11.43 -6.69 -8.97
N LEU A 10 10.18 -6.51 -9.38
CA LEU A 10 9.84 -5.78 -10.61
C LEU A 10 10.32 -4.32 -10.55
N ALA A 11 10.06 -3.61 -9.45
CA ALA A 11 10.47 -2.22 -9.29
C ALA A 11 12.01 -2.05 -9.23
N LEU A 12 12.71 -2.96 -8.56
CA LEU A 12 14.18 -2.97 -8.53
C LEU A 12 14.77 -3.26 -9.92
N PHE A 13 14.17 -4.18 -10.67
CA PHE A 13 14.58 -4.49 -12.02
C PHE A 13 14.32 -3.33 -12.99
N GLU A 14 13.17 -2.66 -12.87
CA GLU A 14 12.84 -1.44 -13.62
C GLU A 14 13.88 -0.35 -13.42
N ASP A 15 14.26 -0.07 -12.17
CA ASP A 15 15.12 1.07 -11.83
C ASP A 15 16.62 0.77 -12.07
N SER A 16 17.04 -0.48 -11.86
CA SER A 16 18.46 -0.81 -11.74
C SER A 16 18.88 -2.10 -12.46
N GLY A 17 18.07 -2.58 -13.41
CA GLY A 17 18.19 -3.90 -14.03
C GLY A 17 19.59 -4.28 -14.50
N LEU A 18 20.31 -3.35 -15.15
CA LEU A 18 21.68 -3.56 -15.66
C LEU A 18 22.79 -3.12 -14.68
N GLY A 19 22.44 -2.61 -13.50
CA GLY A 19 23.37 -2.04 -12.52
C GLY A 19 23.15 -0.54 -12.30
N ASP A 20 23.84 0.00 -11.29
CA ASP A 20 23.87 1.45 -11.02
C ASP A 20 25.24 2.00 -11.46
N LEU A 21 25.32 2.42 -12.72
CA LEU A 21 26.57 2.89 -13.33
C LEU A 21 27.21 4.05 -12.55
N THR A 22 26.40 4.91 -11.93
CA THR A 22 26.90 6.09 -11.21
C THR A 22 27.53 5.65 -9.89
N SER A 23 26.81 4.89 -9.07
CA SER A 23 27.35 4.42 -7.80
C SER A 23 28.51 3.46 -8.00
N GLU A 24 28.44 2.56 -8.98
CA GLU A 24 29.47 1.56 -9.26
C GLU A 24 30.76 2.15 -9.86
N SER A 25 30.69 3.30 -10.53
CA SER A 25 31.88 4.00 -11.05
C SER A 25 32.58 4.87 -10.02
N ILE A 26 31.85 5.35 -8.99
CA ILE A 26 32.38 6.25 -7.97
C ILE A 26 32.80 5.48 -6.70
N LEU A 27 32.06 4.43 -6.34
CA LEU A 27 32.24 3.73 -5.07
C LEU A 27 32.85 2.35 -5.27
N SER A 28 33.81 2.01 -4.40
CA SER A 28 34.24 0.62 -4.22
C SER A 28 33.26 -0.17 -3.35
N ARG A 29 33.20 -1.50 -3.52
CA ARG A 29 32.39 -2.41 -2.69
C ARG A 29 32.74 -2.41 -1.20
N LYS A 30 33.88 -1.82 -0.80
CA LYS A 30 34.31 -1.72 0.60
C LYS A 30 33.66 -0.55 1.34
N HIS A 31 32.97 0.37 0.64
CA HIS A 31 32.36 1.52 1.28
C HIS A 31 31.09 1.11 2.03
N CYS A 32 31.15 1.24 3.36
CA CYS A 32 30.00 1.12 4.25
C CYS A 32 29.67 2.48 4.84
N GLY A 33 28.39 2.75 5.05
CA GLY A 33 27.93 4.01 5.61
C GLY A 33 26.57 3.92 6.28
N LYS A 34 26.05 5.10 6.67
CA LYS A 34 24.73 5.27 7.25
C LYS A 34 23.88 6.13 6.33
N GLY A 35 22.70 5.64 5.97
CA GLY A 35 21.64 6.39 5.31
C GLY A 35 20.49 6.67 6.26
N VAL A 36 19.78 7.77 6.01
CA VAL A 36 18.55 8.13 6.73
C VAL A 36 17.49 8.62 5.75
N ILE A 37 16.23 8.23 5.99
CA ILE A 37 15.07 8.81 5.30
C ILE A 37 14.48 9.85 6.24
N ILE A 38 14.31 11.07 5.73
CA ILE A 38 13.81 12.22 6.48
C ILE A 38 12.45 12.62 5.90
N ALA A 39 11.47 12.84 6.76
CA ALA A 39 10.19 13.40 6.38
C ALA A 39 10.39 14.87 5.95
N LYS A 40 10.13 15.19 4.68
CA LYS A 40 10.22 16.57 4.17
C LYS A 40 8.96 17.39 4.40
N GLU A 41 7.89 16.76 4.87
CA GLU A 41 6.61 17.36 5.23
C GLU A 41 5.97 16.56 6.36
N SER A 42 5.03 17.17 7.08
CA SER A 42 4.24 16.47 8.09
C SER A 42 3.20 15.57 7.42
N MET A 43 3.18 14.29 7.78
CA MET A 43 2.35 13.28 7.11
C MET A 43 2.02 12.12 8.04
N VAL A 44 1.02 11.31 7.66
CA VAL A 44 0.86 9.96 8.23
C VAL A 44 1.79 9.02 7.47
N ILE A 45 2.78 8.46 8.17
CA ILE A 45 3.78 7.60 7.54
C ILE A 45 3.16 6.23 7.20
N ALA A 46 3.47 5.71 6.01
CA ALA A 46 3.12 4.35 5.63
C ALA A 46 4.16 3.77 4.64
N GLY A 47 4.31 2.45 4.64
CA GLY A 47 5.28 1.75 3.79
C GLY A 47 6.65 1.53 4.43
N ILE A 48 6.80 1.67 5.75
CA ILE A 48 8.07 1.41 6.45
C ILE A 48 8.52 -0.04 6.24
N ASP A 49 7.60 -0.99 6.36
CA ASP A 49 7.88 -2.42 6.14
C ASP A 49 8.25 -2.72 4.68
N VAL A 50 7.67 -1.97 3.74
CA VAL A 50 8.00 -2.09 2.31
C VAL A 50 9.42 -1.62 2.06
N ALA A 51 9.81 -0.46 2.60
CA ALA A 51 11.18 0.02 2.51
C ALA A 51 12.18 -0.94 3.17
N HIS A 52 11.84 -1.48 4.34
CA HIS A 52 12.65 -2.52 4.99
C HIS A 52 12.87 -3.73 4.08
N LYS A 53 11.80 -4.21 3.42
CA LYS A 53 11.87 -5.34 2.48
C LYS A 53 12.70 -5.01 1.24
N VAL A 54 12.56 -3.81 0.66
CA VAL A 54 13.36 -3.34 -0.49
C VAL A 54 14.84 -3.44 -0.19
N PHE A 55 15.30 -2.85 0.92
CA PHE A 55 16.71 -2.89 1.27
C PHE A 55 17.19 -4.30 1.60
N LYS A 56 16.40 -5.09 2.35
CA LYS A 56 16.76 -6.48 2.67
C LYS A 56 16.83 -7.42 1.46
N MET A 57 16.18 -7.08 0.35
CA MET A 57 16.29 -7.81 -0.91
C MET A 57 17.57 -7.48 -1.68
N LEU A 58 18.14 -6.29 -1.45
CA LEU A 58 19.41 -5.88 -2.05
C LEU A 58 20.63 -6.36 -1.24
N ASP A 59 20.52 -6.34 0.08
CA ASP A 59 21.58 -6.77 0.98
C ASP A 59 21.00 -7.27 2.31
N HIS A 60 21.23 -8.54 2.62
CA HIS A 60 20.77 -9.15 3.87
C HIS A 60 21.50 -8.61 5.11
N ASP A 61 22.70 -8.05 4.94
CA ASP A 61 23.56 -7.56 6.03
C ASP A 61 23.19 -6.13 6.48
N PHE A 62 22.27 -5.45 5.79
CA PHE A 62 21.81 -4.13 6.23
C PHE A 62 21.26 -4.15 7.65
N LYS A 63 21.75 -3.22 8.48
CA LYS A 63 21.17 -2.94 9.80
C LYS A 63 20.17 -1.81 9.65
N ILE A 64 18.89 -2.12 9.84
CA ILE A 64 17.77 -1.21 9.61
C ILE A 64 17.04 -0.97 10.93
N SER A 65 16.64 0.27 11.18
CA SER A 65 15.81 0.64 12.33
C SER A 65 14.89 1.79 11.97
N SER A 66 13.66 1.78 12.50
CA SER A 66 12.73 2.90 12.44
C SER A 66 12.22 3.20 13.85
N SER A 67 12.01 4.49 14.14
CA SER A 67 11.37 4.96 15.38
C SER A 67 9.86 5.10 15.24
N PHE A 68 9.31 4.81 14.06
CA PHE A 68 7.91 4.97 13.71
C PHE A 68 7.36 3.66 13.15
N LYS A 69 6.04 3.52 13.19
CA LYS A 69 5.29 2.47 12.51
C LYS A 69 4.28 3.08 11.55
N ASP A 70 3.84 2.28 10.59
CA ASP A 70 2.79 2.70 9.66
C ASP A 70 1.53 3.17 10.42
N GLY A 71 1.07 4.37 10.09
CA GLY A 71 -0.06 5.05 10.72
C GLY A 71 0.32 6.10 11.76
N ASP A 72 1.59 6.19 12.16
CA ASP A 72 2.07 7.25 13.03
C ASP A 72 2.07 8.61 12.29
N LEU A 73 1.87 9.69 13.05
CA LEU A 73 2.04 11.04 12.53
C LEU A 73 3.52 11.44 12.67
N VAL A 74 4.14 11.79 11.55
CA VAL A 74 5.52 12.29 11.50
C VAL A 74 5.51 13.78 11.16
N LYS A 75 6.46 14.52 11.70
CA LYS A 75 6.67 15.95 11.42
C LYS A 75 7.78 16.14 10.40
N GLN A 76 7.75 17.27 9.71
CA GLN A 76 8.88 17.69 8.89
C GLN A 76 10.18 17.69 9.72
N GLY A 77 11.22 17.07 9.18
CA GLY A 77 12.52 16.90 9.83
C GLY A 77 12.70 15.59 10.58
N ASP A 78 11.63 14.83 10.84
CA ASP A 78 11.75 13.54 11.54
C ASP A 78 12.53 12.52 10.70
N ILE A 79 13.42 11.78 11.37
CA ILE A 79 14.13 10.64 10.78
C ILE A 79 13.24 9.42 10.90
N VAL A 80 12.59 9.04 9.79
CA VAL A 80 11.60 7.96 9.77
C VAL A 80 12.20 6.58 9.54
N PHE A 81 13.41 6.52 9.00
CA PHE A 81 14.08 5.25 8.69
C PHE A 81 15.60 5.45 8.72
N GLN A 82 16.32 4.50 9.30
CA GLN A 82 17.78 4.50 9.34
C GLN A 82 18.30 3.17 8.82
N ILE A 83 19.37 3.24 8.03
CA ILE A 83 20.01 2.07 7.44
C ILE A 83 21.53 2.20 7.55
N LYS A 84 22.21 1.08 7.86
CA LYS A 84 23.68 0.99 7.85
C LYS A 84 24.13 -0.24 7.07
N GLY A 85 25.11 -0.08 6.19
CA GLY A 85 25.71 -1.16 5.41
C GLY A 85 26.38 -0.65 4.13
N ASN A 86 26.47 -1.52 3.12
CA ASN A 86 27.10 -1.20 1.84
C ASN A 86 26.42 -0.02 1.11
N LEU A 87 27.20 0.99 0.74
CA LEU A 87 26.65 2.22 0.12
C LEU A 87 26.12 2.01 -1.29
N ILE A 88 26.71 1.13 -2.10
CA ILE A 88 26.24 0.87 -3.48
C ILE A 88 24.84 0.25 -3.43
N ASN A 89 24.67 -0.80 -2.60
CA ASN A 89 23.37 -1.45 -2.42
C ASN A 89 22.34 -0.49 -1.80
N MET A 90 22.79 0.46 -0.97
CA MET A 90 21.91 1.45 -0.34
C MET A 90 21.38 2.44 -1.37
N LEU A 91 22.26 3.00 -2.21
CA LEU A 91 21.88 3.94 -3.27
C LEU A 91 21.00 3.27 -4.33
N LYS A 92 21.30 2.02 -4.70
CA LYS A 92 20.50 1.22 -5.63
C LYS A 92 19.05 1.01 -5.18
N GLY A 93 18.80 0.95 -3.87
CA GLY A 93 17.47 0.77 -3.31
C GLY A 93 16.73 2.06 -2.98
N GLU A 94 17.42 3.20 -3.01
CA GLU A 94 16.90 4.46 -2.48
C GLU A 94 15.62 4.89 -3.19
N ARG A 95 15.66 5.01 -4.52
CA ARG A 95 14.53 5.51 -5.30
C ARG A 95 13.31 4.62 -5.18
N VAL A 96 13.52 3.31 -5.30
CA VAL A 96 12.44 2.31 -5.17
C VAL A 96 11.80 2.37 -3.79
N ALA A 97 12.60 2.38 -2.71
CA ALA A 97 12.07 2.47 -1.34
C ALA A 97 11.29 3.78 -1.12
N LEU A 98 11.83 4.92 -1.56
CA LEU A 98 11.18 6.22 -1.44
C LEU A 98 9.87 6.29 -2.22
N ASN A 99 9.82 5.77 -3.45
CA ASN A 99 8.62 5.79 -4.28
C ASN A 99 7.47 5.02 -3.61
N PHE A 100 7.75 3.85 -3.03
CA PHE A 100 6.75 3.12 -2.25
C PHE A 100 6.31 3.92 -1.02
N MET A 101 7.24 4.39 -0.19
CA MET A 101 6.89 5.11 1.04
C MET A 101 6.10 6.38 0.75
N GLN A 102 6.49 7.17 -0.25
CA GLN A 102 5.82 8.41 -0.64
C GLN A 102 4.39 8.14 -1.12
N ARG A 103 4.21 7.15 -2.01
CA ARG A 103 2.87 6.78 -2.51
C ARG A 103 1.95 6.36 -1.36
N LEU A 104 2.43 5.49 -0.48
CA LEU A 104 1.65 4.94 0.61
C LEU A 104 1.36 5.97 1.70
N SER A 105 2.35 6.79 2.06
CA SER A 105 2.18 7.88 3.02
C SER A 105 1.21 8.94 2.50
N GLY A 106 1.23 9.22 1.19
CA GLY A 106 0.24 10.10 0.55
C GLY A 106 -1.20 9.57 0.70
N ILE A 107 -1.40 8.27 0.45
CA ILE A 107 -2.71 7.62 0.64
C ILE A 107 -3.14 7.67 2.12
N ALA A 108 -2.25 7.32 3.04
CA ALA A 108 -2.55 7.31 4.47
C ALA A 108 -2.88 8.72 4.99
N THR A 109 -2.12 9.72 4.57
CA THR A 109 -2.32 11.13 4.93
C THR A 109 -3.63 11.66 4.39
N TYR A 110 -3.92 11.40 3.12
CA TYR A 110 -5.18 11.83 2.50
C TYR A 110 -6.38 11.14 3.16
N THR A 111 -6.27 9.84 3.45
CA THR A 111 -7.28 9.09 4.20
C THR A 111 -7.54 9.69 5.57
N ARG A 112 -6.48 10.02 6.32
CA ARG A 112 -6.58 10.63 7.64
C ARG A 112 -7.32 11.97 7.60
N SER A 113 -7.15 12.75 6.53
CA SER A 113 -7.87 14.02 6.38
C SER A 113 -9.39 13.83 6.41
N PHE A 114 -9.93 12.82 5.71
CA PHE A 114 -11.36 12.53 5.75
C PHE A 114 -11.81 11.94 7.09
N VAL A 115 -11.01 11.05 7.68
CA VAL A 115 -11.31 10.46 9.00
C VAL A 115 -11.44 11.58 10.05
N ASN A 116 -10.58 12.59 9.98
CA ASN A 116 -10.62 13.73 10.89
C ASN A 116 -11.86 14.60 10.69
N VAL A 117 -12.30 14.80 9.45
CA VAL A 117 -13.54 15.54 9.14
C VAL A 117 -14.78 14.83 9.69
N LEU A 118 -14.78 13.49 9.69
CA LEU A 118 -15.92 12.68 10.10
C LEU A 118 -15.86 12.20 11.56
N LYS A 119 -14.89 12.66 12.36
CA LYS A 119 -14.62 12.14 13.72
C LYS A 119 -15.81 12.18 14.67
N ASP A 120 -16.70 13.16 14.50
CA ASP A 120 -17.86 13.40 15.37
C ASP A 120 -19.13 12.67 14.87
N PHE A 121 -19.02 11.94 13.75
CA PHE A 121 -20.12 11.17 13.16
C PHE A 121 -19.91 9.68 13.37
N ASN A 122 -21.01 8.94 13.54
CA ASN A 122 -20.96 7.47 13.58
C ASN A 122 -20.86 6.86 12.17
N VAL A 123 -19.85 7.28 11.41
CA VAL A 123 -19.62 6.87 10.02
C VAL A 123 -18.20 6.34 9.87
N ARG A 124 -18.04 5.29 9.07
CA ARG A 124 -16.74 4.71 8.73
C ARG A 124 -16.42 4.96 7.27
N ILE A 125 -15.19 5.40 7.01
CA ILE A 125 -14.66 5.51 5.66
C ILE A 125 -14.18 4.14 5.21
N CYS A 126 -14.58 3.75 4.00
CA CYS A 126 -14.13 2.52 3.37
C CYS A 126 -13.51 2.82 2.01
N ASP A 127 -12.45 2.09 1.68
CA ASP A 127 -11.86 2.10 0.34
C ASP A 127 -12.67 1.28 -0.68
N THR A 128 -12.12 1.11 -1.88
CA THR A 128 -12.76 0.34 -2.95
C THR A 128 -11.76 -0.59 -3.65
N ARG A 129 -12.16 -1.17 -4.79
CA ARG A 129 -11.27 -1.91 -5.70
C ARG A 129 -10.70 -1.02 -6.83
N LYS A 130 -11.01 0.29 -6.82
CA LYS A 130 -10.44 1.31 -7.72
C LYS A 130 -9.03 1.67 -7.25
N THR A 131 -8.13 0.70 -7.39
CA THR A 131 -6.74 0.74 -6.94
C THR A 131 -5.82 0.67 -8.14
N ILE A 132 -4.57 1.12 -7.98
CA ILE A 132 -3.55 0.87 -8.99
C ILE A 132 -3.42 -0.65 -9.22
N PRO A 133 -3.43 -1.13 -10.48
CA PRO A 133 -3.21 -2.55 -10.77
C PRO A 133 -1.91 -3.06 -10.14
N GLY A 134 -1.98 -4.19 -9.45
CA GLY A 134 -0.84 -4.76 -8.74
C GLY A 134 -0.50 -4.11 -7.40
N PHE A 135 -1.07 -2.97 -7.04
CA PHE A 135 -0.76 -2.26 -5.77
C PHE A 135 -1.84 -2.41 -4.70
N ARG A 136 -2.95 -3.10 -5.01
CA ARG A 136 -4.15 -3.13 -4.17
C ARG A 136 -3.87 -3.43 -2.70
N SER A 137 -3.10 -4.48 -2.39
CA SER A 137 -2.79 -4.84 -1.00
C SER A 137 -2.07 -3.73 -0.25
N LEU A 138 -1.14 -3.04 -0.91
CA LEU A 138 -0.38 -1.93 -0.35
C LEU A 138 -1.25 -0.69 -0.15
N GLU A 139 -2.05 -0.31 -1.16
CA GLU A 139 -2.94 0.86 -1.05
C GLU A 139 -4.00 0.63 0.05
N LYS A 140 -4.55 -0.58 0.16
CA LYS A 140 -5.44 -0.97 1.25
C LYS A 140 -4.76 -0.93 2.63
N ALA A 141 -3.49 -1.33 2.72
CA ALA A 141 -2.73 -1.20 3.97
C ALA A 141 -2.52 0.28 4.34
N ALA A 142 -2.23 1.14 3.36
CA ALA A 142 -2.10 2.58 3.57
C ALA A 142 -3.42 3.24 4.01
N VAL A 143 -4.57 2.82 3.46
CA VAL A 143 -5.91 3.24 3.94
C VAL A 143 -6.09 2.88 5.42
N ARG A 144 -5.68 1.67 5.84
CA ARG A 144 -5.74 1.26 7.25
C ARG A 144 -4.81 2.11 8.13
N ALA A 145 -3.59 2.39 7.68
CA ALA A 145 -2.65 3.29 8.36
C ALA A 145 -3.24 4.70 8.54
N GLY A 146 -3.97 5.19 7.54
CA GLY A 146 -4.73 6.45 7.60
C GLY A 146 -5.94 6.43 8.54
N GLY A 147 -6.29 5.28 9.13
CA GLY A 147 -7.37 5.13 10.10
C GLY A 147 -8.74 4.75 9.51
N ALA A 148 -8.83 4.46 8.21
CA ALA A 148 -10.06 4.02 7.56
C ALA A 148 -10.15 2.49 7.52
N PHE A 149 -11.19 1.97 6.87
CA PHE A 149 -11.51 0.55 6.78
C PHE A 149 -11.39 0.03 5.35
N ASN A 150 -11.10 -1.26 5.24
CA ASN A 150 -11.07 -1.92 3.95
C ASN A 150 -12.45 -2.47 3.65
N HIS A 151 -12.99 -2.15 2.48
CA HIS A 151 -14.01 -2.97 1.84
C HIS A 151 -13.37 -4.29 1.34
N ARG A 152 -14.12 -5.15 0.66
CA ARG A 152 -13.59 -6.37 0.01
C ARG A 152 -12.30 -6.12 -0.80
N ILE A 153 -11.32 -6.99 -0.65
CA ILE A 153 -10.02 -6.99 -1.35
C ILE A 153 -10.15 -7.52 -2.80
N SER A 154 -11.03 -8.49 -3.01
CA SER A 154 -11.20 -9.22 -4.27
C SER A 154 -12.68 -9.45 -4.60
N LEU A 155 -12.96 -10.09 -5.75
CA LEU A 155 -14.31 -10.54 -6.08
C LEU A 155 -14.74 -11.74 -5.23
N SER A 156 -13.80 -12.43 -4.60
CA SER A 156 -14.00 -13.69 -3.88
C SER A 156 -14.34 -13.49 -2.40
N ASP A 157 -14.08 -12.31 -1.81
CA ASP A 157 -14.27 -12.16 -0.35
C ASP A 157 -15.69 -11.74 0.05
N SER A 158 -16.43 -11.08 -0.85
CA SER A 158 -17.83 -10.74 -0.59
C SER A 158 -18.60 -10.54 -1.87
N ILE A 159 -19.89 -10.83 -1.81
CA ILE A 159 -20.78 -10.62 -2.94
C ILE A 159 -21.31 -9.19 -2.89
N LEU A 160 -21.23 -8.53 -4.03
CA LEU A 160 -21.74 -7.19 -4.23
C LEU A 160 -22.51 -7.18 -5.55
N ILE A 161 -23.84 -7.27 -5.44
CA ILE A 161 -24.74 -7.11 -6.57
C ILE A 161 -24.77 -5.62 -6.93
N LYS A 162 -24.69 -5.35 -8.22
CA LYS A 162 -24.64 -4.01 -8.83
C LYS A 162 -25.63 -3.99 -9.98
N ASP A 163 -25.91 -2.81 -10.51
CA ASP A 163 -26.84 -2.58 -11.63
C ASP A 163 -26.65 -3.57 -12.79
N ASN A 164 -25.41 -3.85 -13.20
CA ASN A 164 -25.13 -4.81 -14.27
C ASN A 164 -25.63 -6.23 -13.94
N HIS A 165 -25.50 -6.66 -12.69
CA HIS A 165 -25.97 -7.97 -12.26
C HIS A 165 -27.51 -8.01 -12.21
N ILE A 166 -28.13 -6.92 -11.73
CA ILE A 166 -29.59 -6.77 -11.65
C ILE A 166 -30.20 -6.82 -13.06
N ALA A 167 -29.61 -6.09 -14.00
CA ALA A 167 -30.06 -6.07 -15.40
C ALA A 167 -30.03 -7.47 -16.02
N VAL A 168 -28.94 -8.22 -15.84
CA VAL A 168 -28.80 -9.61 -16.35
C VAL A 168 -29.79 -10.55 -15.66
N ALA A 169 -30.02 -10.39 -14.36
CA ALA A 169 -30.92 -11.22 -13.58
C ALA A 169 -32.41 -10.84 -13.73
N LYS A 170 -32.72 -9.87 -14.60
CA LYS A 170 -34.08 -9.37 -14.86
C LYS A 170 -34.76 -8.80 -13.61
N GLY A 171 -33.99 -8.06 -12.81
CA GLY A 171 -34.45 -7.38 -11.59
C GLY A 171 -33.83 -7.93 -10.31
N THR A 172 -33.97 -7.16 -9.23
CA THR A 172 -33.30 -7.39 -7.95
C THR A 172 -33.68 -8.73 -7.32
N CYS A 173 -34.98 -9.08 -7.37
CA CYS A 173 -35.46 -10.37 -6.89
C CYS A 173 -34.81 -11.55 -7.65
N GLY A 174 -34.62 -11.42 -8.96
CA GLY A 174 -33.92 -12.44 -9.76
C GLY A 174 -32.46 -12.58 -9.36
N ALA A 175 -31.77 -11.45 -9.14
CA ALA A 175 -30.37 -11.44 -8.71
C ALA A 175 -30.18 -12.11 -7.35
N ILE A 176 -31.01 -11.77 -6.36
CA ILE A 176 -30.99 -12.36 -5.02
C ILE A 176 -31.33 -13.85 -5.08
N THR A 177 -32.34 -14.25 -5.86
CA THR A 177 -32.77 -15.66 -5.97
C THR A 177 -31.70 -16.53 -6.62
N HIS A 178 -31.08 -16.06 -7.70
CA HIS A 178 -29.98 -16.77 -8.35
C HIS A 178 -28.79 -16.94 -7.40
N GLN A 179 -28.47 -15.89 -6.64
CA GLN A 179 -27.40 -15.92 -5.66
C GLN A 179 -27.68 -16.92 -4.52
N ALA A 180 -28.86 -16.86 -3.91
CA ALA A 180 -29.23 -17.73 -2.78
C ALA A 180 -29.14 -19.23 -3.11
N ARG A 181 -29.21 -19.60 -4.39
CA ARG A 181 -29.05 -20.98 -4.88
C ARG A 181 -27.60 -21.40 -5.12
N ALA A 182 -26.68 -20.45 -5.26
CA ALA A 182 -25.35 -20.68 -5.82
C ALA A 182 -24.20 -20.52 -4.80
N VAL A 183 -24.47 -20.03 -3.59
CA VAL A 183 -23.40 -19.60 -2.67
C VAL A 183 -23.65 -20.11 -1.26
N ASP A 184 -22.57 -20.46 -0.57
CA ASP A 184 -22.55 -20.78 0.85
C ASP A 184 -23.03 -19.59 1.71
N LEU A 185 -23.86 -19.88 2.73
CA LEU A 185 -24.57 -18.90 3.56
C LEU A 185 -23.64 -18.05 4.45
N SER A 186 -22.35 -18.40 4.50
CA SER A 186 -21.32 -17.73 5.30
C SER A 186 -20.81 -16.40 4.69
N MET A 187 -21.12 -16.10 3.43
CA MET A 187 -20.63 -14.91 2.74
C MET A 187 -21.48 -13.66 3.01
N LYS A 188 -20.82 -12.52 3.27
CA LYS A 188 -21.49 -11.22 3.39
C LYS A 188 -22.02 -10.76 2.03
N ILE A 189 -23.31 -10.42 1.98
CA ILE A 189 -24.02 -9.96 0.79
C ILE A 189 -24.30 -8.46 0.92
N ASN A 190 -23.89 -7.69 -0.09
CA ASN A 190 -24.21 -6.28 -0.22
C ASN A 190 -24.96 -6.04 -1.55
N LEU A 191 -25.97 -5.18 -1.52
CA LEU A 191 -26.67 -4.67 -2.70
C LEU A 191 -26.30 -3.19 -2.86
N ASP A 192 -25.98 -2.80 -4.09
CA ASP A 192 -25.65 -1.44 -4.49
C ASP A 192 -26.56 -1.09 -5.66
N GLU A 193 -27.67 -0.42 -5.35
CA GLU A 193 -28.65 0.06 -6.33
C GLU A 193 -28.52 1.58 -6.44
N GLN A 194 -28.32 2.08 -7.66
CA GLN A 194 -28.60 3.48 -7.93
C GLN A 194 -30.11 3.65 -8.13
N VAL A 195 -30.82 4.07 -7.08
CA VAL A 195 -32.19 4.54 -7.23
C VAL A 195 -32.11 5.89 -7.95
N ILE A 196 -32.22 5.87 -9.29
CA ILE A 196 -32.50 7.08 -10.06
C ILE A 196 -33.94 7.46 -9.71
N ALA A 197 -34.10 8.47 -8.86
CA ALA A 197 -35.36 9.19 -8.68
C ALA A 197 -35.51 10.23 -9.80
#